data_AF-X0TXY9-F1
#
_entry.id   AF-X0TXY9-F1
#
_cell.length_a   1.000
_cell.length_b   1.000
_cell.length_c   1.000
_cell.angle_alpha   90.00
_cell.angle_beta   90.00
_cell.angle_gamma   90.00
#
_symmetry.space_group_name_H-M   'P 1'
#
loop_
_entity.id
_entity.type
_entity.pdbx_description
1 polymer ?
#
loop_
_entity_poly.entity_id
_entity_poly.type
_entity_poly.pdbx_seq_one_letter_code
_entity_poly.pdbx_strand_id
1 'polypeptide(L)'
;PKLSCAERIVLARIMHVYVGVEDPDPKVDRKGIRYLQDNGVEVKMFDRDLQEVIKEENKACFDQALERAAEEEEKAKEVTLSRFESFVQATATEDLMAEALEKYRTAAGIKEAIGTPEFYRRLVLHGLLKKSNGRFAPTGFGLLLFGRNPRDKMPQAGLLGTIHYANGQEDTRDFDG
;
A
#
# COMPACT_ATOMS: atom_id res chain seq x y z
N PRO A 1 24.54 -2.81 14.47
CA PRO A 1 23.28 -2.03 14.37
C PRO A 1 23.23 -0.97 15.48
N LYS A 2 22.73 0.24 15.20
CA LYS A 2 22.54 1.26 16.24
C LYS A 2 21.25 0.93 17.02
N LEU A 3 21.38 0.73 18.33
CA LEU A 3 20.24 0.56 19.25
C LEU A 3 19.50 1.88 19.45
N SER A 4 18.17 1.83 19.48
CA SER A 4 17.31 2.98 19.70
C SER A 4 17.42 3.52 21.13
N CYS A 5 17.06 4.79 21.34
CA CYS A 5 17.07 5.39 22.67
C CYS A 5 16.06 4.71 23.61
N ALA A 6 14.88 4.34 23.10
CA ALA A 6 13.85 3.64 23.87
C ALA A 6 14.33 2.26 24.36
N GLU A 7 14.99 1.48 23.50
CA GLU A 7 15.59 0.19 23.88
C GLU A 7 16.66 0.36 24.96
N ARG A 8 17.50 1.40 24.87
CA ARG A 8 18.52 1.67 25.90
C ARG A 8 17.91 1.99 27.26
N ILE A 9 16.81 2.74 27.29
CA ILE A 9 16.09 3.10 28.52
C ILE A 9 15.51 1.85 29.18
N VAL A 10 14.88 0.95 28.41
CA VAL A 10 14.35 -0.32 28.91
C VAL A 10 15.47 -1.23 29.42
N LEU A 11 16.56 -1.38 28.65
CA LEU A 11 17.73 -2.16 29.07
C LEU A 11 18.39 -1.61 30.33
N ALA A 12 18.39 -0.28 30.49
CA ALA A 12 18.88 0.39 31.69
C ALA A 12 17.90 0.32 32.88
N ARG A 13 16.70 -0.24 32.70
CA ARG A 13 15.65 -0.39 33.72
C ARG A 13 15.22 0.94 34.34
N ILE A 14 15.18 1.99 33.52
CA ILE A 14 14.67 3.29 33.94
C ILE A 14 13.14 3.20 34.02
N MET A 15 12.59 3.46 35.21
CA MET A 15 11.15 3.28 35.48
C MET A 15 10.30 4.50 35.12
N HIS A 16 10.88 5.70 35.12
CA HIS A 16 10.15 6.95 34.88
C HIS A 16 10.91 7.81 33.88
N VAL A 17 10.22 8.26 32.84
CA VAL A 17 10.78 9.11 31.79
C VAL A 17 9.89 10.32 31.60
N TYR A 18 10.50 11.50 31.63
CA TYR A 18 9.82 12.74 31.26
C TYR A 18 10.18 13.11 29.82
N VAL A 19 9.17 13.39 29.01
CA VAL A 19 9.31 13.73 27.60
C VAL A 19 8.84 15.17 27.40
N GLY A 20 9.70 15.98 26.78
CA GLY A 20 9.41 17.39 26.52
C GLY A 20 8.25 17.57 25.55
N VAL A 21 8.43 17.16 24.29
CA VAL A 21 7.44 17.33 23.22
C VAL A 21 7.37 16.05 22.38
N GLU A 22 6.21 15.74 21.82
CA GLU A 22 6.08 14.66 20.81
C GLU A 22 6.78 15.08 19.51
N ASP A 23 7.60 14.18 18.95
CA ASP A 23 8.25 14.40 17.66
C ASP A 23 7.22 14.20 16.52
N PRO A 24 6.96 15.21 15.67
CA PRO A 24 6.03 15.10 14.56
C PRO A 24 6.59 14.33 13.35
N ASP A 25 7.86 13.88 13.36
CA ASP A 25 8.43 13.11 12.26
C ASP A 25 7.75 11.72 12.12
N PRO A 26 7.14 11.39 10.96
CA PRO A 26 6.39 10.15 10.74
C PRO A 26 7.24 8.88 10.84
N LYS A 27 8.57 8.97 10.72
CA LYS A 27 9.47 7.81 10.89
C LYS A 27 9.63 7.43 12.36
N VAL A 28 9.51 8.40 13.26
CA VAL A 28 9.70 8.26 14.72
C VAL A 28 8.35 8.15 15.43
N ASP A 29 7.28 8.67 14.82
CA ASP A 29 5.96 8.90 15.41
C ASP A 29 5.52 7.80 16.38
N ARG A 30 5.47 8.19 17.66
CA ARG A 30 4.92 7.45 18.82
C ARG A 30 5.44 6.04 19.11
N LYS A 31 6.30 5.48 18.27
CA LYS A 31 6.86 4.12 18.44
C LYS A 31 7.75 4.03 19.68
N GLY A 32 8.54 5.07 19.96
CA GLY A 32 9.41 5.12 21.13
C GLY A 32 8.65 5.21 22.45
N ILE A 33 7.68 6.12 22.55
CA ILE A 33 6.84 6.30 23.75
C ILE A 33 6.04 5.03 24.03
N ARG A 34 5.42 4.45 22.99
CA ARG A 34 4.65 3.21 23.12
C ARG A 34 5.52 2.04 23.55
N TYR A 35 6.72 1.89 23.00
CA TYR A 35 7.68 0.86 23.42
C TYR A 35 8.05 0.98 24.90
N LEU A 36 8.23 2.20 25.41
CA LEU A 36 8.50 2.44 26.84
C LEU A 36 7.30 2.02 27.70
N GLN A 37 6.08 2.44 27.33
CA GLN A 37 4.85 2.10 28.04
C GLN A 37 4.59 0.57 28.04
N ASP A 38 4.78 -0.09 26.90
CA ASP A 38 4.60 -1.54 26.75
C ASP A 38 5.59 -2.35 27.62
N ASN A 39 6.75 -1.77 27.95
CA ASN A 39 7.75 -2.35 28.84
C ASN A 39 7.63 -1.87 30.30
N GLY A 40 6.52 -1.23 30.67
CA GLY A 40 6.22 -0.83 32.05
C GLY A 40 6.94 0.43 32.53
N VAL A 41 7.46 1.25 31.62
CA VAL A 41 8.06 2.55 31.95
C VAL A 41 6.96 3.62 32.00
N GLU A 42 6.87 4.36 33.10
CA GLU A 42 5.94 5.48 33.25
C GLU A 42 6.47 6.69 32.47
N VAL A 43 5.74 7.08 31.41
CA VAL A 43 6.09 8.23 30.57
C VAL A 43 5.19 9.42 30.93
N LYS A 44 5.79 10.55 31.33
CA LYS A 44 5.10 11.81 31.60
C LYS A 44 5.52 12.88 30.60
N MET A 45 4.54 13.59 30.06
CA MET A 45 4.80 14.75 29.22
C MET A 45 5.05 15.98 30.10
N PHE A 46 5.88 16.91 29.64
CA PHE A 46 6.01 18.22 30.26
C PHE A 46 4.71 19.01 30.18
N ASP A 47 4.55 19.97 31.09
CA ASP A 47 3.43 20.91 31.06
C ASP A 47 3.50 21.80 29.82
N ARG A 48 2.32 22.25 29.37
CA ARG A 48 2.15 22.89 28.06
C ARG A 48 3.00 24.16 27.89
N ASP A 49 3.19 24.93 28.95
CA ASP A 49 4.06 26.10 28.97
C ASP A 49 5.52 25.74 28.65
N LEU A 50 6.04 24.67 29.24
CA LEU A 50 7.38 24.15 28.94
C LEU A 50 7.47 23.54 27.54
N GLN A 51 6.38 22.92 27.06
CA GLN A 51 6.33 22.43 25.68
C GLN A 51 6.41 23.56 24.66
N GLU A 52 5.76 24.69 24.95
CA GLU A 52 5.76 25.87 24.07
C GLU A 52 7.16 26.47 23.97
N VAL A 53 7.87 26.59 25.10
CA VAL A 53 9.29 27.01 25.14
C VAL A 53 10.15 26.12 24.25
N ILE A 54 10.08 24.78 24.43
CA ILE A 54 10.84 23.81 23.63
C ILE A 54 10.51 23.92 22.14
N LYS A 55 9.23 24.11 21.78
CA LYS A 55 8.80 24.29 20.39
C LYS A 55 9.36 25.57 19.81
N GLU A 56 9.37 26.67 20.55
CA GLU A 56 9.92 27.94 20.10
C GLU A 56 11.42 27.89 19.83
N GLU A 57 12.18 27.28 20.73
CA GLU A 57 13.64 27.14 20.56
C GLU A 57 14.03 26.19 19.44
N ASN A 58 13.18 25.20 19.14
CA ASN A 58 13.43 24.20 18.10
C ASN A 58 12.56 24.40 16.85
N LYS A 59 11.97 25.59 16.64
CA LYS A 59 11.05 25.90 15.52
C LYS A 59 11.56 25.40 14.17
N ALA A 60 12.81 25.74 13.82
CA ALA A 60 13.40 25.35 12.54
C ALA A 60 13.51 23.83 12.32
N CYS A 61 13.62 23.03 13.39
CA CYS A 61 13.65 21.58 13.33
C CYS A 61 12.23 21.02 13.14
N PHE A 62 11.27 21.55 13.89
CA PHE A 62 9.87 21.16 13.80
C PHE A 62 9.25 21.52 12.46
N ASP A 63 9.57 22.68 11.87
CA ASP A 63 9.07 23.08 10.56
C ASP A 63 9.50 22.09 9.47
N GLN A 64 10.77 21.67 9.47
CA GLN A 64 11.26 20.64 8.55
C GLN A 64 10.62 19.27 8.77
N ALA A 65 10.36 18.90 10.02
CA ALA A 65 9.70 17.64 10.35
C ALA A 65 8.22 17.65 9.93
N LEU A 66 7.53 18.79 10.11
CA LEU A 66 6.15 19.00 9.67
C LEU A 66 6.01 19.00 8.14
N GLU A 67 6.96 19.60 7.42
CA GLU A 67 7.00 19.52 5.95
C GLU A 67 7.14 18.06 5.49
N ARG A 68 8.03 17.28 6.10
CA ARG A 68 8.16 15.84 5.80
C ARG A 68 6.92 15.04 6.15
N ALA A 69 6.29 15.35 7.28
CA ALA A 69 5.03 14.73 7.68
C ALA A 69 3.92 15.03 6.67
N ALA A 70 3.79 16.29 6.23
CA ALA A 70 2.84 16.71 5.22
C ALA A 70 3.10 16.03 3.86
N GLU A 71 4.36 15.92 3.43
CA GLU A 71 4.72 15.19 2.20
C GLU A 71 4.38 13.69 2.27
N GLU A 72 4.62 13.02 3.41
CA GLU A 72 4.24 11.62 3.59
C GLU A 72 2.72 11.45 3.69
N GLU A 73 2.02 12.39 4.31
CA GLU A 73 0.55 12.41 4.36
C GLU A 73 -0.05 12.68 2.98
N GLU A 74 0.53 13.55 2.15
CA GLU A 74 0.15 13.73 0.74
C GLU A 74 0.41 12.48 -0.10
N LYS A 75 1.51 11.77 0.13
CA LYS A 75 1.75 10.45 -0.49
C LYS A 75 0.74 9.41 -0.03
N ALA A 76 0.28 9.48 1.22
CA ALA A 76 -0.75 8.60 1.78
C ALA A 76 -2.17 8.96 1.32
N LYS A 77 -2.40 10.19 0.82
CA LYS A 77 -3.69 10.67 0.28
C LYS A 77 -4.06 10.09 -1.09
N GLU A 78 -3.22 9.28 -1.74
CA GLU A 78 -3.74 8.33 -2.74
C GLU A 78 -4.61 7.30 -1.98
N VAL A 79 -5.89 7.63 -1.78
CA VAL A 79 -6.89 6.74 -1.19
C VAL A 79 -7.03 5.53 -2.10
N THR A 80 -6.21 4.51 -1.85
CA THR A 80 -6.32 3.21 -2.50
C THR A 80 -7.42 2.44 -1.77
N LEU A 81 -8.58 2.26 -2.43
CA LEU A 81 -9.71 1.56 -1.80
C LEU A 81 -9.42 0.07 -1.65
N SER A 82 -8.54 -0.45 -2.51
CA SER A 82 -8.12 -1.84 -2.52
C SER A 82 -6.64 -1.99 -2.86
N ARG A 83 -6.00 -3.01 -2.27
CA ARG A 83 -4.64 -3.45 -2.66
C ARG A 83 -4.54 -3.79 -4.16
N PHE A 84 -5.65 -4.14 -4.80
CA PHE A 84 -5.68 -4.50 -6.22
C PHE A 84 -5.58 -3.29 -7.16
N GLU A 85 -5.68 -2.06 -6.66
CA GLU A 85 -5.44 -0.83 -7.44
C GLU A 85 -3.95 -0.53 -7.57
N SER A 86 -3.12 -1.19 -6.76
CA SER A 86 -1.67 -1.07 -6.83
C SER A 86 -1.10 -1.86 -8.01
N PHE A 87 0.08 -1.46 -8.48
CA PHE A 87 0.79 -2.18 -9.53
C PHE A 87 1.25 -3.55 -9.02
N VAL A 88 1.09 -4.60 -9.85
CA VAL A 88 1.61 -5.92 -9.50
C VAL A 88 3.09 -5.99 -9.84
N GLN A 89 3.93 -6.27 -8.84
CA GLN A 89 5.38 -6.32 -9.05
C GLN A 89 5.80 -7.42 -10.02
N ALA A 90 6.81 -7.11 -10.83
CA ALA A 90 7.35 -7.99 -11.86
C ALA A 90 6.27 -8.52 -12.82
N THR A 91 5.41 -7.61 -13.27
CA THR A 91 4.47 -7.82 -14.37
C THR A 91 4.56 -6.67 -15.36
N ALA A 92 4.19 -6.92 -16.60
CA ALA A 92 4.20 -5.96 -17.67
C ALA A 92 2.96 -6.13 -18.57
N THR A 93 2.79 -5.25 -19.55
CA THR A 93 1.65 -5.32 -20.49
C THR A 93 1.63 -6.59 -21.32
N GLU A 94 2.78 -7.24 -21.48
CA GLU A 94 2.95 -8.48 -22.23
C GLU A 94 2.35 -9.69 -21.50
N ASP A 95 2.21 -9.61 -20.18
CA ASP A 95 1.57 -10.64 -19.34
C ASP A 95 0.04 -10.63 -19.48
N LEU A 96 -0.50 -9.65 -20.21
CA LEU A 96 -1.92 -9.58 -20.53
C LEU A 96 -2.24 -10.41 -21.79
N MET A 97 -3.44 -10.97 -21.82
CA MET A 97 -4.00 -11.75 -22.90
C MET A 97 -4.62 -10.82 -23.94
N ALA A 98 -4.00 -10.74 -25.13
CA ALA A 98 -4.45 -9.87 -26.21
C ALA A 98 -5.90 -10.18 -26.65
N GLU A 99 -6.29 -11.46 -26.64
CA GLU A 99 -7.66 -11.88 -26.99
C GLU A 99 -8.71 -11.34 -26.01
N ALA A 100 -8.41 -11.35 -24.70
CA ALA A 100 -9.29 -10.83 -23.67
C ALA A 100 -9.42 -9.30 -23.78
N LEU A 101 -8.29 -8.62 -24.05
CA LEU A 101 -8.28 -7.18 -24.30
C LEU A 101 -9.08 -6.81 -25.57
N GLU A 102 -9.06 -7.63 -26.61
CA GLU A 102 -9.80 -7.37 -27.87
C GLU A 102 -11.30 -7.60 -27.70
N LYS A 103 -11.67 -8.64 -26.95
CA LYS A 103 -13.06 -8.86 -26.52
C LYS A 103 -13.57 -7.67 -25.71
N TYR A 104 -12.79 -7.21 -24.73
CA TYR A 104 -13.13 -6.03 -23.94
C TYR A 104 -13.26 -4.77 -24.80
N ARG A 105 -12.29 -4.52 -25.68
CA ARG A 105 -12.28 -3.37 -26.61
C ARG A 105 -13.55 -3.34 -27.46
N THR A 106 -13.91 -4.48 -28.03
CA THR A 106 -15.09 -4.63 -28.89
C THR A 106 -16.38 -4.46 -28.09
N ALA A 107 -16.50 -5.12 -26.93
CA ALA A 107 -17.69 -5.04 -26.08
C ALA A 107 -17.91 -3.63 -25.51
N ALA A 108 -16.84 -2.92 -25.16
CA ALA A 108 -16.87 -1.57 -24.64
C ALA A 108 -16.94 -0.48 -25.74
N GLY A 109 -16.92 -0.85 -27.02
CA GLY A 109 -16.95 0.10 -28.14
C GLY A 109 -15.73 1.03 -28.20
N ILE A 110 -14.58 0.56 -27.73
CA ILE A 110 -13.33 1.32 -27.67
C ILE A 110 -12.70 1.37 -29.07
N LYS A 111 -12.45 2.59 -29.57
CA LYS A 111 -11.97 2.80 -30.95
C LYS A 111 -10.46 2.62 -31.06
N GLU A 112 -9.74 2.92 -30.00
CA GLU A 112 -8.29 2.84 -29.91
C GLU A 112 -7.82 1.38 -29.98
N ALA A 113 -6.85 1.08 -30.85
CA ALA A 113 -6.34 -0.27 -31.04
C ALA A 113 -5.49 -0.73 -29.84
N ILE A 114 -5.45 -2.05 -29.59
CA ILE A 114 -4.60 -2.63 -28.55
C ILE A 114 -3.13 -2.29 -28.83
N GLY A 115 -2.38 -1.96 -27.79
CA GLY A 115 -0.97 -1.67 -27.89
C GLY A 115 -0.64 -0.22 -28.22
N THR A 116 -1.63 0.62 -28.54
CA THR A 116 -1.38 2.05 -28.72
C THR A 116 -1.31 2.78 -27.37
N PRO A 117 -0.55 3.89 -27.28
CA PRO A 117 -0.48 4.70 -26.06
C PRO A 117 -1.85 5.19 -25.57
N GLU A 118 -2.77 5.47 -26.49
CA GLU A 118 -4.12 5.95 -26.19
C GLU A 118 -4.96 4.86 -25.51
N PHE A 119 -4.86 3.62 -25.99
CA PHE A 119 -5.52 2.48 -25.38
C PHE A 119 -4.98 2.23 -23.96
N TYR A 120 -3.65 2.23 -23.76
CA TYR A 120 -3.07 2.07 -22.43
C TYR A 120 -3.40 3.22 -21.50
N ARG A 121 -3.44 4.46 -22.00
CA ARG A 121 -3.92 5.61 -21.23
C ARG A 121 -5.35 5.40 -20.74
N ARG A 122 -6.24 4.89 -21.59
CA ARG A 122 -7.62 4.56 -21.20
C ARG A 122 -7.66 3.48 -20.12
N LEU A 123 -6.85 2.43 -20.23
CA LEU A 123 -6.75 1.39 -19.20
C LEU A 123 -6.22 1.94 -17.85
N VAL A 124 -5.32 2.93 -17.89
CA VAL A 124 -4.90 3.65 -16.67
C VAL A 124 -6.07 4.41 -16.04
N LEU A 125 -6.88 5.10 -16.85
CA LEU A 125 -8.05 5.82 -16.33
C LEU A 125 -9.11 4.89 -15.73
N HIS A 126 -9.20 3.65 -16.20
CA HIS A 126 -10.08 2.63 -15.65
C HIS A 126 -9.48 1.89 -14.43
N GLY A 127 -8.26 2.25 -14.00
CA GLY A 127 -7.58 1.57 -12.88
C GLY A 127 -7.08 0.16 -13.19
N LEU A 128 -7.01 -0.21 -14.47
CA LEU A 128 -6.55 -1.54 -14.94
C LEU A 128 -5.03 -1.56 -15.17
N LEU A 129 -4.43 -0.41 -15.48
CA LEU A 129 -2.99 -0.23 -15.55
C LEU A 129 -2.56 0.91 -14.61
N LYS A 130 -1.31 0.90 -14.16
CA LYS A 130 -0.63 2.08 -13.62
C LYS A 130 0.59 2.40 -14.47
N LYS A 131 0.93 3.69 -14.54
CA LYS A 131 2.15 4.17 -15.20
C LYS A 131 3.18 4.51 -14.13
N SER A 132 4.34 3.85 -14.16
CA SER A 132 5.47 4.13 -13.26
C SER A 132 6.77 4.20 -14.07
N ASN A 133 7.57 5.23 -13.84
CA ASN A 133 8.85 5.46 -14.55
C ASN A 133 8.75 5.34 -16.09
N GLY A 134 7.65 5.83 -16.66
CA GLY A 134 7.40 5.80 -18.11
C GLY A 134 6.92 4.45 -18.67
N ARG A 135 6.83 3.40 -17.85
CA ARG A 135 6.33 2.07 -18.24
C ARG A 135 4.91 1.85 -17.72
N PHE A 136 4.11 1.12 -18.49
CA PHE A 136 2.80 0.65 -18.07
C PHE A 136 2.93 -0.73 -17.45
N ALA A 137 2.26 -0.96 -16.32
CA ALA A 137 2.17 -2.25 -15.68
C ALA A 137 0.73 -2.49 -15.20
N PRO A 138 0.25 -3.74 -15.23
CA PRO A 138 -1.09 -4.04 -14.77
C PRO A 138 -1.25 -3.84 -13.27
N THR A 139 -2.43 -3.37 -12.89
CA THR A 139 -2.88 -3.42 -11.50
C THR A 139 -3.34 -4.84 -11.17
N GLY A 140 -3.63 -5.10 -9.89
CA GLY A 140 -4.27 -6.37 -9.50
C GLY A 140 -5.58 -6.62 -10.25
N PHE A 141 -6.37 -5.57 -10.51
CA PHE A 141 -7.58 -5.69 -11.33
C PHE A 141 -7.29 -5.97 -12.80
N GLY A 142 -6.29 -5.29 -13.38
CA GLY A 142 -5.87 -5.55 -14.76
C GLY A 142 -5.39 -6.98 -14.95
N LEU A 143 -4.60 -7.50 -14.00
CA LEU A 143 -4.09 -8.87 -14.05
C LEU A 143 -5.19 -9.90 -13.82
N LEU A 144 -6.15 -9.64 -12.92
CA LEU A 144 -7.26 -10.54 -12.67
C LEU A 144 -8.19 -10.68 -13.88
N LEU A 145 -8.44 -9.59 -14.59
CA LEU A 145 -9.38 -9.57 -15.73
C LEU A 145 -8.74 -9.99 -17.05
N PHE A 146 -7.45 -9.68 -17.24
CA PHE A 146 -6.79 -9.82 -18.53
C PHE A 146 -5.45 -10.54 -18.45
N GLY A 147 -5.04 -11.05 -17.29
CA GLY A 147 -3.78 -11.80 -17.17
C GLY A 147 -3.83 -13.10 -17.95
N ARG A 148 -2.69 -13.52 -18.52
CA ARG A 148 -2.56 -14.85 -19.14
C ARG A 148 -2.59 -15.97 -18.12
N ASN A 149 -1.94 -15.76 -16.98
CA ASN A 149 -1.85 -16.69 -15.85
C ASN A 149 -1.98 -15.90 -14.54
N PRO A 150 -3.18 -15.42 -14.16
CA PRO A 150 -3.34 -14.60 -12.96
C PRO A 150 -2.92 -15.35 -11.69
N ARG A 151 -3.00 -16.69 -11.66
CA ARG A 151 -2.60 -17.54 -10.53
C ARG A 151 -1.13 -17.42 -10.13
N ASP A 152 -0.24 -17.04 -11.04
CA ASP A 152 1.20 -16.88 -10.76
C ASP A 152 1.49 -15.77 -9.73
N LYS A 153 0.62 -14.75 -9.70
CA LYS A 153 0.72 -13.61 -8.77
C LYS A 153 -0.44 -13.56 -7.78
N MET A 154 -1.57 -14.14 -8.14
CA MET A 154 -2.80 -14.17 -7.36
C MET A 154 -3.33 -15.60 -7.33
N PRO A 155 -2.77 -16.49 -6.47
CA PRO A 155 -3.20 -17.89 -6.40
C PRO A 155 -4.71 -18.05 -6.19
N GLN A 156 -5.34 -17.08 -5.52
CA GLN A 156 -6.78 -16.99 -5.29
C GLN A 156 -7.63 -16.59 -6.51
N ALA A 157 -7.02 -16.36 -7.68
CA ALA A 157 -7.74 -16.00 -8.90
C ALA A 157 -8.45 -17.20 -9.55
N GLY A 158 -8.04 -18.43 -9.22
CA GLY A 158 -8.70 -19.64 -9.71
C GLY A 158 -9.98 -19.97 -8.96
N LEU A 159 -10.97 -20.53 -9.66
CA LEU A 159 -12.22 -21.01 -9.09
C LEU A 159 -12.40 -22.50 -9.38
N LEU A 160 -12.49 -23.31 -8.32
CA LEU A 160 -12.86 -24.71 -8.43
C LEU A 160 -14.37 -24.85 -8.16
N GLY A 161 -15.13 -25.21 -9.19
CA GLY A 161 -16.55 -25.49 -9.08
C GLY A 161 -16.82 -26.99 -9.10
N THR A 162 -17.61 -27.50 -8.15
CA THR A 162 -18.12 -28.88 -8.19
C THR A 162 -19.63 -28.85 -8.40
N ILE A 163 -20.10 -29.53 -9.45
CA ILE A 163 -21.51 -29.65 -9.81
C ILE A 163 -22.00 -30.98 -9.26
N HIS A 164 -22.94 -30.93 -8.32
CA HIS A 164 -23.60 -32.12 -7.79
C HIS A 164 -24.91 -32.37 -8.55
N TYR A 165 -25.01 -33.53 -9.20
CA TYR A 165 -26.20 -33.94 -9.92
C TYR A 165 -27.16 -34.72 -9.02
N ALA A 166 -28.46 -34.66 -9.32
CA ALA A 166 -29.50 -35.35 -8.54
C ALA A 166 -29.35 -36.89 -8.52
N ASN A 167 -28.56 -37.46 -9.43
CA ASN A 167 -28.24 -38.88 -9.49
C ASN A 167 -27.03 -39.29 -8.62
N GLY A 168 -26.47 -38.35 -7.85
CA GLY A 168 -25.31 -38.58 -6.99
C GLY A 168 -23.96 -38.52 -7.70
N GLN A 169 -23.91 -38.14 -8.99
CA GLN A 169 -22.67 -37.86 -9.69
C GLN A 169 -22.14 -36.47 -9.36
N GLU A 170 -20.82 -36.31 -9.40
CA GLU A 170 -20.14 -35.03 -9.23
C GLU A 170 -19.27 -34.76 -10.46
N ASP A 171 -19.30 -33.52 -10.97
CA ASP A 171 -18.41 -33.02 -12.02
C ASP A 171 -17.63 -31.81 -11.50
N THR A 172 -16.31 -31.90 -11.50
CA THR A 172 -15.44 -30.82 -11.02
C THR A 172 -14.86 -30.06 -12.22
N ARG A 173 -15.07 -28.75 -12.23
CA ARG A 173 -14.50 -27.83 -13.23
C ARG A 173 -13.58 -26.84 -12.56
N ASP A 174 -12.34 -26.80 -13.04
CA ASP A 174 -11.37 -25.76 -12.67
C ASP A 174 -11.44 -24.60 -13.67
N PHE A 175 -11.40 -23.39 -13.14
CA PHE A 175 -11.32 -22.15 -13.90
C PHE A 175 -10.06 -21.42 -13.44
N ASP A 176 -9.01 -21.49 -14.25
CA ASP A 176 -7.69 -20.96 -13.88
C ASP A 176 -7.55 -19.44 -13.95
N GLY A 177 -8.59 -18.74 -14.43
CA GLY A 177 -8.60 -17.31 -14.72
C GLY A 177 -8.26 -17.03 -16.17
#